data_AF-A0A947VN15-F1
#
_entry.id   AF-A0A947VN15-F1
#
_cell.length_a   1.000
_cell.length_b   1.000
_cell.length_c   1.000
_cell.angle_alpha   90.00
_cell.angle_beta   90.00
_cell.angle_gamma   90.00
#
_symmetry.space_group_name_H-M   'P 1'
#
loop_
_entity.id
_entity.type
_entity.pdbx_description
1 polymer ?
#
loop_
_entity_poly.entity_id
_entity_poly.type
_entity_poly.pdbx_seq_one_letter_code
_entity_poly.pdbx_strand_id
1 'polypeptide(L)'
;MEFFFSKSFYRGRKDEISDVFQQRALETIKEFDLKKNIGKFSSSSFTNLLQKNGVNNNMDRRMVCETIQLVKGDANKNIVSYSINKIKKGEVGEIYEELCNIYGIADKIACFFLRDVSITFNLDKMIDEEDYKYFQPIDTWVNQTSSKLGIIGPEYNNVQEIKSKIINSCLNNKVSPLLFNAGAWYVGKHAFDIFFEEPFR
;
A
#
# COMPACT_ATOMS: atom_id res chain seq x y z
N MET A 1 -1.03 -2.42 -11.76
CA MET A 1 -0.88 -3.62 -10.90
C MET A 1 0.46 -3.62 -10.21
N GLU A 2 1.57 -3.49 -10.94
CA GLU A 2 2.94 -3.49 -10.41
C GLU A 2 3.14 -2.63 -9.16
N PHE A 3 2.71 -1.37 -9.18
CA PHE A 3 2.81 -0.46 -8.03
C PHE A 3 2.20 -1.05 -6.75
N PHE A 4 0.99 -1.60 -6.82
CA PHE A 4 0.32 -2.21 -5.66
C PHE A 4 1.02 -3.51 -5.23
N PHE A 5 1.42 -4.34 -6.19
CA PHE A 5 2.08 -5.61 -5.91
C PHE A 5 3.49 -5.47 -5.34
N SER A 6 4.15 -4.33 -5.56
CA SER A 6 5.43 -3.99 -4.92
C SER A 6 5.33 -3.88 -3.39
N LYS A 7 4.11 -3.80 -2.84
CA LYS A 7 3.84 -3.79 -1.40
C LYS A 7 3.16 -5.08 -0.96
N SER A 8 2.11 -5.49 -1.67
CA SER A 8 1.25 -6.59 -1.23
C SER A 8 1.91 -7.97 -1.26
N PHE A 9 2.98 -8.18 -2.04
CA PHE A 9 3.72 -9.44 -2.05
C PHE A 9 4.72 -9.56 -0.88
N TYR A 10 5.11 -8.46 -0.24
CA TYR A 10 6.21 -8.38 0.75
C TYR A 10 5.66 -8.42 2.18
N ARG A 11 5.13 -9.58 2.56
CA ARG A 11 4.37 -9.78 3.81
C ARG A 11 5.15 -10.52 4.90
N GLY A 12 6.46 -10.29 4.99
CA GLY A 12 7.33 -10.92 6.00
C GLY A 12 7.91 -12.28 5.61
N ARG A 13 7.88 -12.62 4.32
CA ARG A 13 8.72 -13.69 3.75
C ARG A 13 9.99 -13.09 3.16
N LYS A 14 10.96 -13.94 2.84
CA LYS A 14 12.19 -13.53 2.14
C LYS A 14 11.86 -12.78 0.85
N ASP A 15 12.56 -11.67 0.63
CA ASP A 15 12.32 -10.78 -0.51
C ASP A 15 12.51 -11.52 -1.83
N GLU A 16 13.53 -12.39 -1.96
CA GLU A 16 13.77 -13.13 -3.21
C GLU A 16 12.57 -14.01 -3.61
N ILE A 17 11.85 -14.56 -2.63
CA ILE A 17 10.64 -15.35 -2.89
C ILE A 17 9.48 -14.45 -3.29
N SER A 18 9.36 -13.28 -2.66
CA SER A 18 8.37 -12.26 -3.02
C SER A 18 8.53 -11.79 -4.44
N ASP A 19 9.77 -11.47 -4.84
CA ASP A 19 10.14 -11.00 -6.17
C ASP A 19 9.71 -12.00 -7.24
N VAL A 20 10.09 -13.27 -7.06
CA VAL A 20 9.78 -14.34 -8.02
C VAL A 20 8.27 -14.50 -8.22
N PHE A 21 7.48 -14.50 -7.13
CA PHE A 21 6.03 -14.64 -7.27
C PHE A 21 5.35 -13.38 -7.79
N GLN A 22 5.83 -12.20 -7.41
CA GLN A 22 5.35 -10.93 -7.94
C GLN A 22 5.56 -10.88 -9.46
N GLN A 23 6.79 -11.17 -9.91
CA GLN A 23 7.15 -11.15 -11.32
C GLN A 23 6.28 -12.11 -12.13
N ARG A 24 6.17 -13.38 -11.70
CA ARG A 24 5.32 -14.38 -12.37
C ARG A 24 3.85 -13.98 -12.43
N ALA A 25 3.33 -13.35 -11.38
CA ALA A 25 1.96 -12.85 -11.37
C ALA A 25 1.77 -11.71 -12.37
N LEU A 26 2.71 -10.76 -12.43
CA LEU A 26 2.68 -9.64 -13.37
C LEU A 26 2.81 -10.10 -14.83
N GLU A 27 3.71 -11.04 -15.11
CA GLU A 27 3.87 -11.66 -16.42
C GLU A 27 2.57 -12.36 -16.84
N THR A 28 1.96 -13.14 -15.95
CA THR A 28 0.67 -13.80 -16.20
C THR A 28 -0.44 -12.79 -16.53
N ILE A 29 -0.52 -11.69 -15.78
CA ILE A 29 -1.49 -10.62 -16.03
C ILE A 29 -1.24 -9.93 -17.38
N LYS A 30 0.03 -9.71 -17.72
CA LYS A 30 0.45 -9.09 -18.98
C LYS A 30 0.09 -9.97 -20.17
N GLU A 31 0.40 -11.26 -20.11
CA GLU A 31 0.05 -12.25 -21.13
C GLU A 31 -1.45 -12.41 -21.30
N PHE A 32 -2.20 -12.41 -20.20
CA PHE A 32 -3.66 -12.49 -20.24
C PHE A 32 -4.30 -11.24 -20.87
N ASP A 33 -3.64 -10.08 -20.84
CA ASP A 33 -4.15 -8.79 -21.32
C ASP A 33 -5.55 -8.49 -20.75
N LEU A 34 -5.58 -8.04 -19.49
CA LEU A 34 -6.84 -7.74 -18.78
C LEU A 34 -7.77 -6.84 -19.59
N LYS A 35 -7.26 -5.84 -20.32
CA LYS A 35 -8.13 -4.92 -21.07
C LYS A 35 -8.92 -5.62 -22.16
N LYS A 36 -8.32 -6.61 -22.82
CA LYS A 36 -8.98 -7.37 -23.90
C LYS A 36 -9.76 -8.57 -23.40
N ASN A 37 -9.30 -9.24 -22.35
CA ASN A 37 -9.83 -10.53 -21.93
C ASN A 37 -10.60 -10.50 -20.60
N ILE A 38 -10.94 -9.32 -20.05
CA ILE A 38 -11.68 -9.22 -18.77
C ILE A 38 -13.02 -9.98 -18.77
N GLY A 39 -13.70 -10.06 -19.91
CA GLY A 39 -14.95 -10.83 -20.04
C GLY A 39 -14.76 -12.35 -19.86
N LYS A 40 -13.54 -12.84 -20.08
CA LYS A 40 -13.14 -14.25 -19.88
C LYS A 40 -12.57 -14.51 -18.48
N PHE A 41 -12.37 -13.46 -17.68
CA PHE A 41 -11.82 -13.60 -16.33
C PHE A 41 -12.83 -14.29 -15.41
N SER A 42 -12.42 -15.44 -14.88
CA SER A 42 -13.03 -16.07 -13.70
C SER A 42 -11.94 -16.40 -12.68
N SER A 43 -12.22 -16.20 -11.39
CA SER A 43 -11.22 -16.41 -10.35
C SER A 43 -10.65 -17.82 -10.34
N SER A 44 -11.47 -18.84 -10.64
CA SER A 44 -11.02 -20.23 -10.71
C SER A 44 -10.05 -20.49 -11.88
N SER A 45 -10.41 -20.07 -13.09
CA SER A 45 -9.56 -20.26 -14.28
C SER A 45 -8.25 -19.48 -14.17
N PHE A 46 -8.31 -18.24 -13.67
CA PHE A 46 -7.14 -17.39 -13.52
C PHE A 46 -6.22 -17.88 -12.38
N THR A 47 -6.78 -18.43 -11.30
CA THR A 47 -6.00 -19.10 -10.25
C THR A 47 -5.21 -20.28 -10.82
N ASN A 48 -5.83 -21.11 -11.67
CA ASN A 48 -5.12 -22.21 -12.33
C ASN A 48 -4.03 -21.72 -13.27
N LEU A 49 -4.27 -20.62 -14.00
CA LEU A 49 -3.26 -20.00 -14.87
C LEU A 49 -2.07 -19.49 -14.06
N LEU A 50 -2.30 -18.77 -12.97
CA LEU A 50 -1.24 -18.30 -12.06
C LEU A 50 -0.43 -19.46 -11.48
N GLN A 51 -1.09 -20.55 -11.08
CA GLN A 51 -0.41 -21.74 -10.59
C GLN A 51 0.45 -22.40 -11.68
N LYS A 52 -0.09 -22.55 -12.90
CA LYS A 52 0.66 -23.08 -14.05
C LYS A 52 1.90 -22.25 -14.37
N ASN A 53 1.81 -20.93 -14.21
CA ASN A 53 2.90 -19.99 -14.41
C ASN A 53 3.81 -19.84 -13.17
N GLY A 54 3.68 -20.73 -12.17
CA GLY A 54 4.62 -20.86 -11.07
C GLY A 54 4.37 -19.95 -9.87
N VAL A 55 3.20 -19.32 -9.75
CA VAL A 55 2.76 -18.66 -8.50
C VAL A 55 2.24 -19.74 -7.56
N ASN A 56 3.17 -20.48 -6.93
CA ASN A 56 2.87 -21.69 -6.15
C ASN A 56 2.33 -21.42 -4.73
N ASN A 57 1.99 -20.18 -4.40
CA ASN A 57 1.40 -19.79 -3.13
C ASN A 57 -0.10 -19.47 -3.32
N ASN A 58 -0.99 -20.20 -2.62
CA ASN A 58 -2.44 -20.02 -2.75
C ASN A 58 -2.91 -18.62 -2.29
N MET A 59 -2.27 -18.08 -1.25
CA MET A 59 -2.60 -16.75 -0.71
C MET A 59 -2.27 -15.64 -1.71
N ASP A 60 -1.15 -15.75 -2.41
CA ASP A 60 -0.77 -14.79 -3.46
C ASP A 60 -1.72 -14.88 -4.64
N ARG A 61 -2.07 -16.09 -5.09
CA ARG A 61 -3.04 -16.26 -6.19
C ARG A 61 -4.39 -15.65 -5.85
N ARG A 62 -4.88 -15.89 -4.63
CA ARG A 62 -6.13 -15.30 -4.13
C ARG A 62 -6.07 -13.77 -4.13
N MET A 63 -5.01 -13.19 -3.57
CA MET A 63 -4.79 -11.75 -3.54
C MET A 63 -4.79 -11.14 -4.95
N VAL A 64 -4.13 -11.78 -5.92
CA VAL A 64 -4.13 -11.34 -7.33
C VAL A 64 -5.53 -11.38 -7.94
N CYS A 65 -6.24 -12.50 -7.77
CA CYS A 65 -7.60 -12.65 -8.31
C CYS A 65 -8.58 -11.63 -7.71
N GLU A 66 -8.54 -11.40 -6.40
CA GLU A 66 -9.40 -10.42 -5.72
C GLU A 66 -9.04 -8.98 -6.13
N THR A 67 -7.76 -8.68 -6.36
CA THR A 67 -7.32 -7.39 -6.93
C THR A 67 -7.90 -7.16 -8.32
N ILE A 68 -7.88 -8.18 -9.20
CA ILE A 68 -8.47 -8.08 -10.54
C ILE A 68 -9.99 -7.93 -10.44
N GLN A 69 -10.63 -8.65 -9.53
CA GLN A 69 -12.07 -8.58 -9.32
C GLN A 69 -12.51 -7.18 -8.88
N LEU A 70 -11.76 -6.53 -7.98
CA LEU A 70 -12.02 -5.16 -7.56
C LEU A 70 -12.06 -4.18 -8.76
N VAL A 71 -11.07 -4.29 -9.65
CA VAL A 71 -10.93 -3.35 -10.78
C VAL A 71 -11.63 -3.83 -12.05
N LYS A 72 -12.42 -4.90 -11.99
CA LYS A 72 -13.07 -5.52 -13.16
C LYS A 72 -14.01 -4.55 -13.89
N GLY A 73 -14.77 -3.75 -13.12
CA GLY A 73 -15.63 -2.67 -13.63
C GLY A 73 -14.87 -1.39 -13.99
N ASP A 74 -13.62 -1.29 -13.53
CA ASP A 74 -12.58 -0.33 -13.91
C ASP A 74 -12.56 0.03 -15.40
N ALA A 75 -12.62 1.29 -15.84
CA ALA A 75 -12.29 1.62 -17.24
C ALA A 75 -10.86 1.19 -17.61
N ASN A 76 -9.91 1.36 -16.69
CA ASN A 76 -8.49 1.08 -16.89
C ASN A 76 -8.06 -0.29 -16.39
N LYS A 77 -8.89 -0.95 -15.55
CA LYS A 77 -8.61 -2.27 -14.97
C LYS A 77 -7.29 -2.24 -14.19
N ASN A 78 -7.04 -1.11 -13.53
CA ASN A 78 -5.80 -0.83 -12.84
C ASN A 78 -6.12 -0.20 -11.48
N ILE A 79 -5.63 -0.85 -10.43
CA ILE A 79 -5.91 -0.45 -9.04
C ILE A 79 -5.40 0.95 -8.71
N VAL A 80 -4.30 1.40 -9.32
CA VAL A 80 -3.79 2.76 -9.10
C VAL A 80 -4.77 3.80 -9.65
N SER A 81 -5.18 3.68 -10.92
CA SER A 81 -6.14 4.62 -11.50
C SER A 81 -7.50 4.55 -10.82
N TYR A 82 -7.92 3.35 -10.41
CA TYR A 82 -9.14 3.14 -9.64
C TYR A 82 -9.09 3.91 -8.30
N SER A 83 -8.02 3.75 -7.53
CA SER A 83 -7.84 4.47 -6.26
C SER A 83 -7.71 5.98 -6.44
N ILE A 84 -7.00 6.46 -7.47
CA ILE A 84 -6.92 7.89 -7.78
C ILE A 84 -8.33 8.46 -8.02
N ASN A 85 -9.16 7.75 -8.79
CA ASN A 85 -10.53 8.18 -9.08
C ASN A 85 -11.40 8.22 -7.82
N LYS A 86 -11.28 7.21 -6.94
CA LYS A 86 -11.96 7.17 -5.64
C LYS A 86 -11.54 8.34 -4.74
N ILE A 87 -10.23 8.57 -4.58
CA ILE A 87 -9.69 9.69 -3.78
C ILE A 87 -10.20 11.03 -4.30
N LYS A 88 -10.15 11.27 -5.62
CA LYS A 88 -10.64 12.53 -6.22
C LYS A 88 -12.14 12.79 -6.04
N LYS A 89 -12.92 11.76 -5.70
CA LYS A 89 -14.36 11.87 -5.41
C LYS A 89 -14.65 12.00 -3.91
N GLY A 90 -13.65 12.01 -3.04
CA GLY A 90 -13.84 11.95 -1.59
C GLY A 90 -14.26 10.56 -1.09
N GLU A 91 -14.12 9.51 -1.90
CA GLU A 91 -14.51 8.14 -1.57
C GLU A 91 -13.34 7.37 -0.90
N VAL A 92 -12.56 8.03 -0.03
CA VAL A 92 -11.32 7.46 0.54
C VAL A 92 -11.60 6.29 1.48
N GLY A 93 -12.58 6.43 2.38
CA GLY A 93 -12.98 5.35 3.28
C GLY A 93 -13.43 4.09 2.54
N GLU A 94 -14.18 4.27 1.45
CA GLU A 94 -14.67 3.17 0.63
C GLU A 94 -13.52 2.42 -0.04
N ILE A 95 -12.58 3.12 -0.70
CA ILE A 95 -11.42 2.44 -1.31
C ILE A 95 -10.54 1.76 -0.25
N TYR A 96 -10.41 2.34 0.94
CA TYR A 96 -9.68 1.70 2.03
C TYR A 96 -10.33 0.37 2.46
N GLU A 97 -11.66 0.34 2.62
CA GLU A 97 -12.39 -0.88 2.96
C GLU A 97 -12.29 -1.93 1.84
N GLU A 98 -12.47 -1.53 0.59
CA GLU A 98 -12.29 -2.39 -0.58
C GLU A 98 -10.89 -3.02 -0.63
N LEU A 99 -9.84 -2.25 -0.33
CA LEU A 99 -8.47 -2.75 -0.25
C LEU A 99 -8.29 -3.76 0.89
N CYS A 100 -8.84 -3.47 2.08
CA CYS A 100 -8.77 -4.39 3.22
C CYS A 100 -9.55 -5.69 3.01
N ASN A 101 -10.51 -5.71 2.09
CA ASN A 101 -11.24 -6.92 1.71
C ASN A 101 -10.43 -7.84 0.78
N ILE A 102 -9.30 -7.38 0.22
CA ILE A 102 -8.39 -8.22 -0.56
C ILE A 102 -7.57 -9.10 0.40
N TYR A 103 -7.47 -10.39 0.09
CA TYR A 103 -6.84 -11.38 0.94
C TYR A 103 -5.37 -11.05 1.25
N GLY A 104 -5.10 -10.96 2.55
CA GLY A 104 -3.78 -10.65 3.08
C GLY A 104 -3.35 -9.19 2.84
N ILE A 105 -4.31 -8.30 2.60
CA ILE A 105 -4.16 -6.86 2.70
C ILE A 105 -4.90 -6.43 3.97
N ALA A 106 -4.15 -5.88 4.92
CA ALA A 106 -4.70 -5.30 6.14
C ALA A 106 -4.34 -3.80 6.20
N ASP A 107 -4.80 -3.12 7.25
CA ASP A 107 -4.61 -1.68 7.51
C ASP A 107 -3.25 -1.16 7.04
N LYS A 108 -2.15 -1.77 7.51
CA LYS A 108 -0.79 -1.35 7.16
C LYS A 108 -0.55 -1.31 5.65
N ILE A 109 -0.88 -2.37 4.91
CA ILE A 109 -0.59 -2.45 3.46
C ILE A 109 -1.53 -1.52 2.68
N ALA A 110 -2.81 -1.47 3.06
CA ALA A 110 -3.78 -0.55 2.45
C ALA A 110 -3.32 0.91 2.61
N CYS A 111 -2.93 1.31 3.82
CA CYS A 111 -2.43 2.65 4.09
C CYS A 111 -1.11 2.95 3.39
N PHE A 112 -0.16 2.01 3.34
CA PHE A 112 1.07 2.17 2.56
C PHE A 112 0.78 2.45 1.09
N PHE A 113 -0.13 1.67 0.49
CA PHE A 113 -0.50 1.83 -0.90
C PHE A 113 -1.17 3.18 -1.16
N LEU A 114 -2.19 3.53 -0.36
CA LEU A 114 -2.91 4.80 -0.51
C LEU A 114 -1.97 6.00 -0.31
N ARG A 115 -1.09 5.96 0.70
CA ARG A 115 -0.08 7.00 0.94
C ARG A 115 0.81 7.18 -0.28
N ASP A 116 1.38 6.09 -0.79
CA ASP A 116 2.33 6.14 -1.89
C ASP A 116 1.65 6.61 -3.19
N VAL A 117 0.41 6.20 -3.45
CA VAL A 117 -0.40 6.73 -4.56
C VAL A 117 -0.60 8.23 -4.40
N SER A 118 -1.04 8.69 -3.22
CA SER A 118 -1.31 10.12 -3.01
C SER A 118 -0.08 10.99 -3.18
N ILE A 119 1.07 10.58 -2.66
CA ILE A 119 2.35 11.30 -2.83
C ILE A 119 2.77 11.28 -4.30
N THR A 120 2.77 10.11 -4.95
CA THR A 120 3.26 9.95 -6.33
C THR A 120 2.44 10.77 -7.33
N PHE A 121 1.14 10.92 -7.08
CA PHE A 121 0.21 11.61 -7.98
C PHE A 121 -0.24 12.99 -7.46
N ASN A 122 0.42 13.52 -6.43
CA ASN A 122 0.14 14.84 -5.83
C ASN A 122 -1.34 15.06 -5.48
N LEU A 123 -1.94 14.08 -4.79
CA LEU A 123 -3.36 14.11 -4.41
C LEU A 123 -3.60 14.78 -3.06
N ASP A 124 -2.58 15.38 -2.45
CA ASP A 124 -2.61 15.91 -1.08
C ASP A 124 -3.74 16.92 -0.86
N LYS A 125 -4.01 17.75 -1.89
CA LYS A 125 -5.06 18.78 -1.87
C LYS A 125 -6.48 18.23 -1.99
N MET A 126 -6.63 16.95 -2.27
CA MET A 126 -7.91 16.27 -2.43
C MET A 126 -8.28 15.43 -1.21
N ILE A 127 -7.46 15.45 -0.15
CA ILE A 127 -7.62 14.62 1.04
C ILE A 127 -8.11 15.51 2.18
N ASP A 128 -9.28 15.17 2.72
CA ASP A 128 -9.81 15.82 3.90
C ASP A 128 -9.05 15.39 5.16
N GLU A 129 -9.00 16.26 6.17
CA GLU A 129 -8.21 16.02 7.38
C GLU A 129 -8.61 14.72 8.10
N GLU A 130 -9.90 14.38 8.08
CA GLU A 130 -10.44 13.17 8.69
C GLU A 130 -10.04 11.87 7.97
N ASP A 131 -9.65 11.98 6.70
CA ASP A 131 -9.27 10.85 5.85
C ASP A 131 -7.80 10.48 5.98
N TYR A 132 -6.95 11.33 6.57
CA TYR A 132 -5.52 11.03 6.74
C TYR A 132 -5.25 9.69 7.44
N LYS A 133 -6.15 9.22 8.31
CA LYS A 133 -6.07 7.91 8.97
C LYS A 133 -5.94 6.73 7.98
N TYR A 134 -6.49 6.86 6.79
CA TYR A 134 -6.40 5.85 5.72
C TYR A 134 -5.08 5.89 4.95
N PHE A 135 -4.23 6.89 5.21
CA PHE A 135 -2.91 7.05 4.58
C PHE A 135 -1.75 6.94 5.59
N GLN A 136 -2.02 6.59 6.86
CA GLN A 136 -1.02 6.47 7.91
C GLN A 136 -0.70 5.01 8.22
N PRO A 137 0.19 4.33 7.47
CA PRO A 137 0.64 3.02 7.89
C PRO A 137 1.47 3.14 9.17
N ILE A 138 1.13 2.35 10.19
CA ILE A 138 1.92 2.23 11.42
C ILE A 138 2.75 0.96 11.32
N ASP A 139 4.04 1.12 11.04
CA ASP A 139 5.02 0.04 11.09
C ASP A 139 6.07 0.31 12.18
N THR A 140 7.05 -0.60 12.29
CA THR A 140 8.08 -0.50 13.31
C THR A 140 8.89 0.80 13.21
N TRP A 141 9.18 1.29 12.01
CA TRP A 141 9.99 2.50 11.80
C TRP A 141 9.21 3.78 12.07
N VAL A 142 7.96 3.84 11.60
CA VAL A 142 7.07 4.96 11.91
C VAL A 142 6.85 5.04 13.42
N ASN A 143 6.58 3.90 14.08
CA ASN A 143 6.38 3.86 15.52
C ASN A 143 7.63 4.31 16.31
N GLN A 144 8.82 3.81 15.95
CA GLN A 144 10.07 4.20 16.60
C GLN A 144 10.40 5.67 16.38
N THR A 145 10.22 6.17 15.15
CA THR A 145 10.51 7.58 14.81
C THR A 145 9.57 8.51 15.57
N SER A 146 8.27 8.24 15.54
CA SER A 146 7.27 9.03 16.27
C SER A 146 7.51 9.00 17.78
N SER A 147 7.97 7.86 18.33
CA SER A 147 8.31 7.77 19.75
C SER A 147 9.55 8.59 20.10
N LYS A 148 10.62 8.51 19.29
CA LYS A 148 11.84 9.31 19.48
C LYS A 148 11.61 10.81 19.35
N LEU A 149 10.63 11.21 18.54
CA LEU A 149 10.22 12.61 18.39
C LEU A 149 9.25 13.09 19.51
N GLY A 150 8.89 12.23 20.46
CA GLY A 150 7.97 12.58 21.54
C GLY A 150 6.51 12.77 21.08
N ILE A 151 6.15 12.30 19.88
CA ILE A 151 4.78 12.36 19.35
C ILE A 151 3.90 11.31 20.03
N ILE A 152 4.48 10.14 20.34
CA ILE A 152 3.83 9.02 21.01
C ILE A 152 4.70 8.52 22.17
N GLY A 153 4.08 8.25 23.32
CA GLY A 153 4.67 7.58 24.48
C GLY A 153 4.41 6.07 24.53
N PRO A 154 5.05 5.35 25.47
CA PRO A 154 4.92 3.90 25.64
C PRO A 154 3.52 3.41 26.02
N GLU A 155 2.65 4.30 26.51
CA GLU A 155 1.26 4.02 26.84
C GLU A 155 0.38 3.75 25.61
N TYR A 156 0.80 4.21 24.43
CA TYR A 156 0.01 4.04 23.20
C TYR A 156 0.25 2.67 22.58
N ASN A 157 -0.75 1.80 22.70
CA ASN A 157 -0.76 0.47 22.08
C ASN A 157 -1.84 0.32 21.00
N ASN A 158 -2.74 1.30 20.87
CA ASN A 158 -3.82 1.30 19.89
C ASN A 158 -3.37 1.98 18.58
N VAL A 159 -3.43 1.26 17.47
CA VAL A 159 -3.02 1.75 16.14
C VAL A 159 -3.78 3.02 15.73
N GLN A 160 -5.09 3.10 15.99
CA GLN A 160 -5.90 4.27 15.62
C GLN A 160 -5.54 5.50 16.46
N GLU A 161 -5.23 5.30 17.74
CA GLU A 161 -4.75 6.38 18.60
C GLU A 161 -3.40 6.90 18.12
N ILE A 162 -2.46 6.01 17.79
CA ILE A 162 -1.15 6.36 17.24
C ILE A 162 -1.30 7.16 15.94
N LYS A 163 -2.15 6.70 15.00
CA LYS A 163 -2.44 7.45 13.76
C LYS A 163 -2.92 8.86 14.06
N SER A 164 -3.92 9.00 14.93
CA SER A 164 -4.49 10.30 15.30
C SER A 164 -3.45 11.24 15.92
N LYS A 165 -2.58 10.73 16.81
CA LYS A 165 -1.50 11.53 17.41
C LYS A 165 -0.50 12.04 16.37
N ILE A 166 -0.08 11.16 15.46
CA ILE A 166 0.83 11.53 14.37
C ILE A 166 0.20 12.58 13.46
N ILE A 167 -1.04 12.36 13.02
CA ILE A 167 -1.77 13.29 12.14
C ILE A 167 -1.90 14.66 12.81
N ASN A 168 -2.40 14.70 14.05
CA ASN A 168 -2.59 15.95 14.78
C ASN A 168 -1.26 16.70 14.98
N SER A 169 -0.19 15.97 15.32
CA SER A 169 1.14 16.57 15.45
C SER A 169 1.64 17.18 14.14
N CYS A 170 1.44 16.47 13.02
CA CYS A 170 1.82 16.97 11.70
C CYS A 170 1.02 18.23 11.33
N LEU A 171 -0.31 18.20 11.44
CA LEU A 171 -1.18 19.32 11.09
C LEU A 171 -0.88 20.57 11.95
N ASN A 172 -0.72 20.40 13.27
CA ASN A 172 -0.36 21.50 14.18
C ASN A 172 0.98 22.16 13.84
N ASN A 173 1.92 21.39 13.27
CA ASN A 173 3.22 21.88 12.85
C ASN A 173 3.31 22.24 11.36
N LYS A 174 2.17 22.24 10.63
CA LYS A 174 2.11 22.50 9.18
C LYS A 174 3.00 21.57 8.36
N VAL A 175 3.16 20.32 8.82
CA VAL A 175 3.87 19.25 8.11
C VAL A 175 2.83 18.36 7.45
N SER A 176 3.07 17.94 6.20
CA SER A 176 2.21 16.95 5.53
C SER A 176 2.25 15.62 6.28
N PRO A 177 1.10 15.07 6.75
CA PRO A 177 1.06 13.76 7.38
C PRO A 177 1.60 12.65 6.46
N LEU A 178 1.36 12.76 5.14
CA LEU A 178 1.84 11.79 4.15
C LEU A 178 3.38 11.80 4.08
N LEU A 179 3.97 12.99 3.93
CA LEU A 179 5.42 13.15 3.81
C LEU A 179 6.14 12.83 5.12
N PHE A 180 5.57 13.19 6.27
CA PHE A 180 6.09 12.77 7.56
C PHE A 180 6.18 11.24 7.64
N ASN A 181 5.08 10.55 7.31
CA ASN A 181 5.04 9.10 7.38
C ASN A 181 6.04 8.44 6.41
N ALA A 182 6.12 8.93 5.17
CA ALA A 182 7.10 8.47 4.19
C ALA A 182 8.55 8.72 4.66
N GLY A 183 8.82 9.90 5.23
CA GLY A 183 10.14 10.26 5.78
C GLY A 183 10.53 9.42 6.99
N ALA A 184 9.62 9.23 7.94
CA ALA A 184 9.85 8.39 9.13
C ALA A 184 10.17 6.95 8.73
N TRP A 185 9.47 6.41 7.74
CA TRP A 185 9.76 5.09 7.18
C TRP A 185 11.14 5.05 6.50
N TYR A 186 11.46 6.06 5.68
CA TYR A 186 12.72 6.14 4.94
C TYR A 186 13.92 6.22 5.90
N VAL A 187 13.88 7.11 6.89
CA VAL A 187 14.94 7.28 7.89
C VAL A 187 15.18 5.98 8.66
N GLY A 188 14.11 5.29 9.08
CA GLY A 188 14.26 4.01 9.78
C GLY A 188 14.85 2.92 8.90
N LYS A 189 14.35 2.76 7.67
CA LYS A 189 14.81 1.72 6.74
C LYS A 189 16.25 1.93 6.27
N HIS A 190 16.65 3.18 6.06
CA HIS A 190 17.97 3.56 5.53
C HIS A 190 18.89 4.13 6.62
N ALA A 191 18.63 3.87 7.90
CA ALA A 191 19.39 4.46 9.00
C ALA A 191 20.90 4.19 8.92
N PHE A 192 21.28 2.98 8.48
CA PHE A 192 22.69 2.61 8.28
C PHE A 192 23.30 3.38 7.11
N ASP A 193 22.62 3.39 5.95
CA ASP A 193 23.08 4.11 4.76
C ASP A 193 23.23 5.61 5.06
N ILE A 194 22.25 6.24 5.70
CA ILE A 194 22.30 7.65 6.12
C ILE A 194 23.51 7.92 7.03
N PHE A 195 23.78 7.04 7.99
CA PHE A 195 24.88 7.21 8.93
C PHE A 195 26.27 7.16 8.26
N PHE A 196 26.41 6.40 7.16
CA PHE A 196 27.69 6.19 6.48
C PHE A 196 27.84 6.95 5.16
N GLU A 197 26.75 7.35 4.51
CA GLU A 197 26.75 8.01 3.20
C GLU A 197 26.55 9.53 3.27
N GLU A 198 26.06 10.08 4.40
CA GLU A 198 26.17 11.52 4.65
C GLU A 198 27.46 11.84 5.40
N PRO A 199 28.43 12.54 4.78
CA PRO A 199 29.41 13.26 5.57
C PRO A 199 28.64 14.40 6.24
N PHE A 200 28.46 14.34 7.56
CA PHE A 200 28.19 15.53 8.34
C PHE A 200 29.24 16.58 7.95
N ARG A 201 28.85 17.53 7.09
CA ARG A 201 29.62 18.69 6.66
C ARG A 201 28.72 19.90 6.66
#